data_AF-A0A2N2GB44-F1
#
_entry.id   AF-A0A2N2GB44-F1
#
_cell.length_a   1.000
_cell.length_b   1.000
_cell.length_c   1.000
_cell.angle_alpha   90.00
_cell.angle_beta   90.00
_cell.angle_gamma   90.00
#
_symmetry.space_group_name_H-M   'P 1'
#
loop_
_entity.id
_entity.type
_entity.pdbx_description
1 polymer ?
#
loop_
_entity_poly.entity_id
_entity_poly.type
_entity_poly.pdbx_seq_one_letter_code
_entity_poly.pdbx_strand_id
1 'polypeptide(L)' 'MRSAVVVILTTINSHQGVQLAKRLAHKHDCPYVVMQRCGQSRFRQLMAAIDQRDGEIRQNASNMKNQ' A
#
# COMPACT_ATOMS: atom_id res chain seq x y z
N MET A 1 -5.27 10.00 -10.07
CA MET A 1 -4.74 8.64 -9.83
C MET A 1 -4.79 8.37 -8.33
N ARG A 2 -5.63 7.43 -7.86
CA ARG A 2 -5.72 7.04 -6.44
C ARG A 2 -4.77 5.85 -6.24
N SER A 3 -3.70 6.03 -5.48
CA SER A 3 -2.74 4.95 -5.21
C SER A 3 -3.37 3.83 -4.39
N ALA A 4 -3.07 2.56 -4.70
CA ALA A 4 -3.52 1.42 -3.92
C ALA A 4 -2.73 1.23 -2.61
N VAL A 5 -1.47 1.68 -2.58
CA VAL A 5 -0.57 1.64 -1.42
C VAL A 5 0.50 2.73 -1.54
N VAL A 6 1.01 3.20 -0.40
CA VAL A 6 2.18 4.09 -0.31
C VAL A 6 3.37 3.34 0.27
N VAL A 7 4.53 3.40 -0.40
CA VAL A 7 5.80 2.89 0.14
C VAL A 7 6.67 4.08 0.57
N ILE A 8 6.94 4.20 1.86
CA ILE A 8 7.75 5.27 2.43
C ILE A 8 9.18 4.72 2.62
N LEU A 9 10.09 5.15 1.74
CA LEU A 9 11.52 4.81 1.82
C LEU A 9 12.28 5.87 2.60
N THR A 10 12.95 5.47 3.67
CA THR A 10 13.84 6.39 4.39
C THR A 10 15.03 5.66 4.99
N THR A 11 16.23 6.19 4.77
CA THR A 11 17.47 5.69 5.39
C THR A 11 17.79 6.40 6.70
N ILE A 12 17.08 7.49 7.00
CA ILE A 12 17.29 8.34 8.16
C ILE A 12 16.00 8.35 8.98
N ASN A 13 16.11 8.39 10.30
CA ASN A 13 14.98 8.71 11.18
C ASN A 13 14.61 10.19 11.04
N SER A 14 14.32 10.68 9.83
CA SER A 14 13.71 11.99 9.59
C SER A 14 12.26 11.92 10.05
N HIS A 15 12.09 11.93 11.38
CA HIS A 15 10.85 11.67 12.09
C HIS A 15 9.70 12.49 11.52
N GLN A 16 9.96 13.75 11.15
CA GLN A 16 8.98 14.67 10.61
C GLN A 16 8.55 14.32 9.17
N GLY A 17 9.48 13.98 8.28
CA GLY A 17 9.17 13.61 6.89
C GLY A 17 8.35 12.32 6.81
N VAL A 18 8.75 11.31 7.59
CA VAL A 18 8.00 10.05 7.72
C VAL A 18 6.61 10.31 8.32
N GLN A 19 6.52 11.12 9.38
CA GLN A 19 5.22 11.45 9.97
C GLN A 19 4.31 12.22 9.03
N LEU A 20 4.84 13.11 8.19
CA LEU A 20 4.06 13.80 7.17
C LEU A 20 3.54 12.81 6.12
N ALA A 21 4.40 11.92 5.63
CA ALA A 21 4.00 10.90 4.67
C ALA A 21 2.91 9.96 5.24
N LYS A 22 3.04 9.53 6.50
CA LYS A 22 2.01 8.76 7.21
C LYS A 22 0.70 9.53 7.32
N ARG A 23 0.75 10.82 7.70
CA ARG A 23 -0.43 11.68 7.81
C ARG A 23 -1.16 11.84 6.47
N LEU A 24 -0.42 12.02 5.38
CA LEU A 24 -1.00 12.12 4.05
C LEU A 24 -1.63 10.79 3.61
N ALA A 25 -0.94 9.67 3.81
CA ALA A 25 -1.50 8.34 3.51
C ALA A 25 -2.80 8.09 4.29
N HIS A 26 -2.81 8.40 5.59
CA HIS A 26 -4.00 8.30 6.43
C HIS A 26 -5.12 9.25 5.98
N LYS A 27 -4.80 10.50 5.64
CA LYS A 27 -5.79 11.49 5.14
C LYS A 27 -6.51 11.01 3.88
N HIS A 28 -5.85 10.18 3.08
CA HIS A 28 -6.38 9.65 1.82
C HIS A 28 -6.92 8.22 1.93
N ASP A 29 -7.04 7.68 3.15
CA ASP A 29 -7.45 6.29 3.40
C ASP A 29 -6.63 5.29 2.56
N CYS A 30 -5.33 5.56 2.47
CA CYS A 30 -4.39 4.80 1.67
C CYS A 30 -3.46 3.99 2.59
N PRO A 31 -3.44 2.64 2.48
CA PRO A 31 -2.50 1.82 3.22
C PRO A 31 -1.06 2.24 2.94
N TYR A 32 -0.20 2.17 3.95
CA TYR A 32 1.21 2.50 3.78
C TYR A 32 2.14 1.50 4.46
N VAL A 33 3.36 1.39 3.94
CA VAL A 33 4.47 0.64 4.55
C VAL A 33 5.70 1.53 4.62
N VAL A 34 6.39 1.50 5.76
CA VAL A 34 7.67 2.21 5.95
C VAL A 34 8.78 1.18 5.87
N MET A 35 9.81 1.43 5.06
CA MET A 35 10.98 0.55 4.99
C MET A 35 12.26 1.34 4.68
N GLN A 36 13.39 0.82 5.14
CA GLN A 36 14.69 1.45 4.88
C GLN A 36 15.21 1.17 3.48
N ARG A 37 14.92 -0.01 2.94
CA ARG A 37 15.31 -0.45 1.60
C ARG A 37 14.19 -1.26 0.99
N CYS A 38 13.92 -1.04 -0.30
CA CYS A 38 13.02 -1.86 -1.10
C CYS A 38 13.84 -2.56 -2.18
N GLY A 39 14.39 -3.73 -1.86
CA GLY A 39 15.05 -4.57 -2.85
C GLY A 39 14.02 -5.20 -3.81
N GLN A 40 14.48 -5.65 -4.97
CA GLN A 40 13.63 -6.21 -6.02
C GLN A 40 12.72 -7.35 -5.50
N SER A 41 13.25 -8.27 -4.69
CA SER A 41 12.47 -9.37 -4.11
C SER A 41 11.33 -8.87 -3.22
N ARG A 42 11.61 -7.86 -2.37
CA ARG A 42 10.59 -7.27 -1.49
C ARG A 42 9.53 -6.51 -2.29
N PHE A 43 9.94 -5.79 -3.32
CA PHE A 43 9.01 -5.09 -4.21
C PHE A 43 8.07 -6.07 -4.92
N ARG A 44 8.59 -7.19 -5.46
CA ARG A 44 7.78 -8.24 -6.09
C ARG A 44 6.75 -8.84 -5.13
N GLN A 45 7.14 -9.11 -3.88
CA GLN A 45 6.20 -9.59 -2.85
C GLN A 45 5.07 -8.59 -2.58
N LEU A 46 5.39 -7.29 -2.51
CA LEU A 46 4.37 -6.25 -2.31
C LEU A 46 3.40 -6.18 -3.48
N MET A 47 3.89 -6.26 -4.72
CA MET A 47 3.02 -6.26 -5.91
C MET A 47 2.12 -7.49 -5.94
N ALA A 48 2.67 -8.69 -5.67
CA ALA A 48 1.87 -9.92 -5.62
C ALA A 48 0.76 -9.86 -4.56
N ALA A 49 1.04 -9.28 -3.39
CA ALA A 49 0.03 -9.10 -2.34
C ALA A 49 -1.08 -8.11 -2.75
N ILE A 50 -0.76 -7.07 -3.52
CA ILE A 50 -1.75 -6.13 -4.06
C ILE A 50 -2.63 -6.81 -5.09
N ASP A 51 -2.03 -7.55 -6.04
CA ASP A 51 -2.77 -8.26 -7.08
C ASP A 51 -3.74 -9.29 -6.48
N GLN A 52 -3.29 -10.00 -5.43
CA GLN A 52 -4.14 -10.94 -4.70
C GLN A 52 -5.34 -10.22 -4.05
N ARG A 53 -5.09 -9.14 -3.31
CA ARG A 53 -6.16 -8.34 -2.68
C ARG A 53 -7.16 -7.79 -3.70
N ASP A 54 -6.68 -7.27 -4.81
CA ASP A 54 -7.54 -6.73 -5.87
C ASP A 54 -8.38 -7.84 -6.52
N GLY A 55 -7.83 -9.05 -6.65
CA GLY A 55 -8.56 -10.24 -7.05
C GLY A 55 -9.70 -10.58 -6.09
N GLU A 56 -9.41 -10.62 -4.79
CA GLU A 56 -10.40 -10.90 -3.73
C GLU A 56 -11.54 -9.87 -3.71
N ILE A 57 -11.22 -8.57 -3.83
CA ILE A 57 -12.23 -7.50 -3.89
C ILE A 57 -13.17 -7.70 -5.10
N ARG A 58 -12.62 -8.03 -6.28
CA ARG A 58 -13.40 -8.25 -7.51
C ARG A 58 -14.30 -9.48 -7.41
N GLN A 59 -13.80 -10.57 -6.80
CA GLN A 59 -14.59 -11.78 -6.57
C GLN A 59 -15.76 -11.51 -5.61
N ASN A 60 -15.49 -10.85 -4.48
CA ASN A 60 -16.54 -10.49 -3.51
C ASN A 60 -17.62 -9.58 -4.13
N ALA A 61 -17.21 -8.60 -4.94
CA ALA A 61 -18.14 -7.73 -5.65
C ALA A 61 -18.98 -8.45 -6.71
N SER A 62 -18.48 -9.55 -7.28
CA SER A 62 -19.21 -10.37 -8.25
C SER A 62 -20.23 -11.27 -7.55
N ASN A 63 -19.89 -11.82 -6.39
CA ASN A 63 -20.79 -12.67 -5.60
C ASN A 63 -21.99 -11.90 -5.02
N MET A 64 -21.82 -10.62 -4.66
CA MET A 64 -22.90 -9.75 -4.17
C MET A 64 -23.93 -9.36 -5.23
N LYS A 65 -23.61 -9.47 -6.53
CA LYS A 65 -24.56 -9.17 -7.62
C LYS A 65 -25.46 -10.35 -7.99
N ASN A 66 -25.13 -11.55 -7.50
CA ASN A 66 -25.86 -12.78 -7.76
C ASN A 66 -26.76 -13.21 -6.58
N GLN A 67 -26.94 -12.33 -5.58
CA GLN A 67 -27.94 -12.42 -4.52
C GLN A 67 -28.99 -11.33 -4.72
#